data_AF-A0A3P9NQJ3-F1
#
_entry.id   AF-A0A3P9NQJ3-F1
#
_cell.length_a   1.000
_cell.length_b   1.000
_cell.length_c   1.000
_cell.angle_alpha   90.00
_cell.angle_beta   90.00
_cell.angle_gamma   90.00
#
_symmetry.space_group_name_H-M   'P 1'
#
loop_
_entity.id
_entity.type
_entity.pdbx_description
1 polymer ?
#
loop_
_entity_poly.entity_id
_entity_poly.type
_entity_poly.pdbx_seq_one_letter_code
_entity_poly.pdbx_strand_id
1 'polypeptide(L)'
;MPLIVMCGYPCSGKTLRAEELKAHFEETTDRQVHIVGDRALGVDRNSVYADSQKEKDTRASLKAEVERKVNKDNIVILDSLNYIKGYRYELFCLTKHAQTPHCLVHCLTSGEESSLWNKNREAAEQYSQDIFDGLVQRFEAPDSRNRWDSPLFTVLKDDVPPLEAVSDALFKRKAPPPNQSTQSQPLSSTNFLYELDKITQDVLMAIFNAQKTSVPGDLISVPGATEKISFMTANMAELRKLRRQFISYSKMHPTEKTGQIANMFVQYLNKGLH
;
A
#
# COMPACT_ATOMS: atom_id res chain seq x y z
N MET A 1 -8.91 6.09 3.42
CA MET A 1 -9.53 5.10 2.55
C MET A 1 -9.42 5.73 1.16
N PRO A 2 -10.06 5.24 0.11
CA PRO A 2 -9.30 4.42 -0.79
C PRO A 2 -9.26 4.99 -2.20
N LEU A 3 -8.28 4.49 -2.96
CA LEU A 3 -8.12 4.84 -4.36
C LEU A 3 -8.96 3.90 -5.21
N ILE A 4 -9.95 4.45 -5.91
CA ILE A 4 -10.68 3.79 -6.98
C ILE A 4 -10.02 4.19 -8.29
N VAL A 5 -9.53 3.21 -9.05
CA VAL A 5 -8.90 3.42 -10.36
C VAL A 5 -9.89 2.99 -11.44
N MET A 6 -10.35 3.92 -12.26
CA MET A 6 -11.19 3.62 -13.42
C MET A 6 -10.29 3.17 -14.58
N CYS A 7 -10.62 2.11 -15.29
CA CYS A 7 -9.83 1.59 -16.40
C CYS A 7 -10.73 1.18 -17.57
N GLY A 8 -10.26 1.37 -18.79
CA GLY A 8 -10.98 0.95 -20.00
C GLY A 8 -10.62 1.82 -21.21
N TYR A 9 -11.12 1.44 -22.38
CA TYR A 9 -10.89 2.17 -23.63
C TYR A 9 -11.28 3.66 -23.56
N PRO A 10 -10.71 4.51 -24.44
CA PRO A 10 -11.24 5.86 -24.60
C PRO A 10 -12.75 5.79 -24.81
N CYS A 11 -13.47 6.73 -24.19
CA CYS A 11 -14.93 6.80 -24.28
C CYS A 11 -15.74 5.65 -23.67
N SER A 12 -15.14 4.68 -22.96
CA SER A 12 -15.84 3.49 -22.41
C SER A 12 -16.83 3.71 -21.25
N GLY A 13 -17.28 4.95 -21.00
CA GLY A 13 -18.23 5.26 -19.90
C GLY A 13 -17.61 5.43 -18.50
N LYS A 14 -16.28 5.44 -18.37
CA LYS A 14 -15.58 5.62 -17.07
C LYS A 14 -16.08 6.82 -16.26
N THR A 15 -16.17 7.98 -16.89
CA THR A 15 -16.62 9.22 -16.21
C THR A 15 -18.04 9.09 -15.67
N LEU A 16 -18.96 8.47 -16.42
CA LEU A 16 -20.31 8.20 -15.93
C LEU A 16 -20.27 7.35 -14.65
N ARG A 17 -19.53 6.23 -14.69
CA ARG A 17 -19.38 5.34 -13.54
C ARG A 17 -18.68 6.01 -12.36
N ALA A 18 -17.71 6.89 -12.61
CA ALA A 18 -17.01 7.65 -11.58
C ALA A 18 -17.95 8.63 -10.86
N GLU A 19 -18.83 9.32 -11.59
CA GLU A 19 -19.83 10.22 -11.00
C GLU A 19 -20.91 9.45 -10.24
N GLU A 20 -21.38 8.30 -10.75
CA GLU A 20 -22.30 7.41 -10.02
C GLU A 20 -21.70 6.94 -8.68
N LEU A 21 -20.43 6.54 -8.69
CA LEU A 21 -19.70 6.17 -7.46
C LEU A 21 -19.55 7.35 -6.51
N LYS A 22 -19.22 8.54 -7.04
CA LYS A 22 -19.08 9.74 -6.23
C LYS A 22 -20.39 10.08 -5.53
N ALA A 23 -21.49 10.17 -6.27
CA ALA A 23 -22.80 10.46 -5.72
C ALA A 23 -23.20 9.47 -4.62
N HIS A 24 -22.99 8.17 -4.86
CA HIS A 24 -23.25 7.13 -3.87
C HIS A 24 -22.42 7.31 -2.58
N PHE A 25 -21.13 7.58 -2.68
CA PHE A 25 -20.28 7.77 -1.50
C PHE A 25 -20.56 9.08 -0.76
N GLU A 26 -20.92 10.14 -1.46
CA GLU A 26 -21.34 11.40 -0.84
C GLU A 26 -22.67 11.27 -0.10
N GLU A 27 -23.57 10.38 -0.55
CA GLU A 27 -24.84 10.10 0.14
C GLU A 27 -24.69 9.12 1.31
N THR A 28 -23.85 8.10 1.16
CA THR A 28 -23.74 6.99 2.14
C THR A 28 -22.65 7.18 3.19
N THR A 29 -21.74 8.15 3.01
CA THR A 29 -20.61 8.36 3.91
C THR A 29 -20.38 9.83 4.21
N ASP A 30 -19.91 10.14 5.43
CA ASP A 30 -19.50 11.50 5.82
C ASP A 30 -18.10 11.91 5.29
N ARG A 31 -17.57 11.18 4.30
CA ARG A 31 -16.18 11.34 3.81
C ARG A 31 -16.15 12.27 2.61
N GLN A 32 -15.05 13.01 2.47
CA GLN A 32 -14.81 13.77 1.23
C GLN A 32 -14.47 12.82 0.08
N VAL A 33 -15.16 13.00 -1.04
CA VAL A 33 -14.97 12.23 -2.27
C VAL A 33 -14.39 13.13 -3.35
N HIS A 34 -13.24 12.75 -3.90
CA HIS A 34 -12.55 13.52 -4.93
C HIS A 34 -12.46 12.73 -6.22
N ILE A 35 -12.90 13.32 -7.33
CA ILE A 35 -12.58 12.83 -8.67
C ILE A 35 -11.33 13.56 -9.16
N VAL A 36 -10.31 12.79 -9.55
CA VAL A 36 -9.11 13.27 -10.23
C VAL A 36 -9.16 12.71 -11.65
N GLY A 37 -9.08 13.56 -12.67
CA GLY A 37 -9.19 13.12 -14.05
C GLY A 37 -8.72 14.14 -15.06
N ASP A 38 -8.61 13.70 -16.32
CA ASP A 38 -8.01 14.47 -17.42
C ASP A 38 -8.75 15.80 -17.68
N ARG A 39 -10.07 15.81 -17.49
CA ARG A 39 -10.93 17.00 -17.68
C ARG A 39 -10.58 18.14 -16.73
N ALA A 40 -10.29 17.84 -15.47
CA ALA A 40 -9.95 18.84 -14.46
C ALA A 40 -8.59 19.51 -14.74
N LEU A 41 -7.71 18.84 -15.48
CA LEU A 41 -6.40 19.36 -15.88
C LEU A 41 -6.45 20.17 -17.19
N GLY A 42 -7.62 20.31 -17.84
CA GLY A 42 -7.77 21.07 -19.08
C GLY A 42 -6.98 20.49 -20.26
N VAL A 43 -6.78 19.18 -20.26
CA VAL A 43 -5.90 18.50 -21.21
C VAL A 43 -6.55 18.41 -22.59
N ASP A 44 -5.86 18.93 -23.62
CA ASP A 44 -6.19 18.58 -25.01
C ASP A 44 -5.76 17.14 -25.30
N ARG A 45 -6.75 16.24 -25.34
CA ARG A 45 -6.56 14.80 -25.49
C ARG A 45 -5.77 14.47 -26.77
N ASN A 46 -6.07 15.14 -27.88
CA ASN A 46 -5.41 14.83 -29.14
C ASN A 46 -3.93 15.23 -29.12
N SER A 47 -3.60 16.42 -28.62
CA SER A 47 -2.20 16.85 -28.48
C SER A 47 -1.42 15.99 -27.48
N VAL A 48 -2.04 15.58 -26.36
CA VAL A 48 -1.36 14.79 -25.35
C VAL A 48 -1.09 13.37 -25.80
N TYR A 49 -2.06 12.68 -26.39
CA TYR A 49 -1.86 11.29 -26.81
C TYR A 49 -1.12 11.13 -28.14
N ALA A 50 -0.88 12.24 -28.86
CA ALA A 50 0.02 12.29 -30.01
C ALA A 50 1.52 12.33 -29.62
N ASP A 51 1.84 12.66 -28.37
CA ASP A 51 3.20 12.89 -27.88
C ASP A 51 3.47 12.09 -26.60
N SER A 52 4.43 11.17 -26.67
CA SER A 52 4.74 10.26 -25.56
C SER A 52 5.25 10.97 -24.30
N GLN A 53 5.90 12.12 -24.44
CA GLN A 53 6.39 12.92 -23.33
C GLN A 53 5.23 13.63 -22.64
N LYS A 54 4.33 14.27 -23.41
CA LYS A 54 3.11 14.90 -22.85
C LYS A 54 2.22 13.88 -22.16
N GLU A 55 2.09 12.69 -22.73
CA GLU A 55 1.32 11.62 -22.12
C GLU A 55 1.92 11.17 -20.78
N LYS A 56 3.25 11.02 -20.72
CA LYS A 56 3.97 10.70 -19.49
C LYS A 56 3.80 11.80 -18.44
N ASP A 57 3.89 13.07 -18.83
CA ASP A 57 3.76 14.21 -17.93
C ASP A 57 2.32 14.34 -17.39
N THR A 58 1.32 14.05 -18.22
CA THR A 58 -0.08 13.99 -17.80
C THR A 58 -0.30 12.89 -16.76
N ARG A 59 0.23 11.68 -17.01
CA ARG A 59 0.17 10.57 -16.04
C ARG A 59 0.89 10.91 -14.72
N ALA A 60 2.03 11.57 -14.78
CA ALA A 60 2.76 12.03 -13.61
C ALA A 60 1.96 13.06 -12.81
N SER A 61 1.31 14.01 -13.50
CA SER A 61 0.48 15.06 -12.88
C SER A 61 -0.74 14.47 -12.17
N LEU A 62 -1.47 13.58 -12.84
CA LEU A 62 -2.61 12.87 -12.26
C LEU A 62 -2.20 12.06 -11.02
N LYS A 63 -1.08 11.35 -11.09
CA LYS A 63 -0.54 10.58 -9.97
C LYS A 63 -0.19 11.48 -8.79
N ALA A 64 0.44 12.63 -9.03
CA ALA A 64 0.76 13.59 -7.98
C ALA A 64 -0.52 14.18 -7.34
N GLU A 65 -1.55 14.46 -8.14
CA GLU A 65 -2.86 14.91 -7.64
C GLU A 65 -3.58 13.85 -6.79
N VAL A 66 -3.46 12.58 -7.18
CA VAL A 66 -3.94 11.44 -6.38
C VAL A 66 -3.16 11.35 -5.07
N GLU A 67 -1.83 11.41 -5.13
CA GLU A 67 -0.94 11.30 -3.96
C GLU A 67 -1.28 12.34 -2.88
N ARG A 68 -1.56 13.58 -3.30
CA ARG A 68 -1.96 14.67 -2.39
C ARG A 68 -3.29 14.42 -1.67
N LYS A 69 -4.21 13.66 -2.29
CA LYS A 69 -5.58 13.47 -1.78
C LYS A 69 -5.79 12.13 -1.09
N VAL A 70 -4.97 11.12 -1.39
CA VAL A 70 -5.08 9.78 -0.80
C VAL A 70 -4.60 9.83 0.65
N ASN A 71 -5.53 9.60 1.59
CA ASN A 71 -5.26 9.51 3.02
C ASN A 71 -6.24 8.52 3.68
N LYS A 72 -6.32 8.44 5.02
CA LYS A 72 -7.20 7.48 5.71
C LYS A 72 -8.68 7.91 5.78
N ASP A 73 -8.98 9.16 5.45
CA ASP A 73 -10.28 9.78 5.69
C ASP A 73 -11.07 10.00 4.40
N ASN A 74 -10.40 10.37 3.31
CA ASN A 74 -11.00 10.68 2.02
C ASN A 74 -11.18 9.44 1.12
N ILE A 75 -11.96 9.60 0.06
CA ILE A 75 -12.11 8.66 -1.06
C ILE A 75 -11.62 9.36 -2.32
N VAL A 76 -10.76 8.71 -3.11
CA VAL A 76 -10.21 9.28 -4.34
C VAL A 76 -10.56 8.39 -5.52
N ILE A 77 -11.22 8.95 -6.53
CA ILE A 77 -11.58 8.28 -7.77
C ILE A 77 -10.69 8.85 -8.87
N LEU A 78 -9.83 8.03 -9.46
CA LEU A 78 -9.01 8.39 -10.61
C LEU A 78 -9.77 8.04 -11.90
N ASP A 79 -10.44 9.04 -12.47
CA ASP A 79 -11.12 8.99 -13.78
C ASP A 79 -10.17 9.40 -14.90
N SER A 80 -9.36 8.44 -15.35
CA SER A 80 -8.49 8.57 -16.53
C SER A 80 -8.44 7.21 -17.25
N LEU A 81 -7.72 7.12 -18.37
CA LEU A 81 -7.62 5.89 -19.16
C LEU A 81 -7.04 4.73 -18.35
N ASN A 82 -5.98 4.99 -17.56
CA ASN A 82 -5.26 3.99 -16.76
C ASN A 82 -4.91 2.70 -17.56
N TYR A 83 -4.65 2.88 -18.85
CA TYR A 83 -4.65 1.82 -19.85
C TYR A 83 -3.36 0.99 -19.92
N ILE A 84 -2.28 1.46 -19.28
CA ILE A 84 -0.98 0.77 -19.24
C ILE A 84 -0.79 0.14 -17.85
N LYS A 85 -0.43 -1.14 -17.83
CA LYS A 85 -0.14 -1.95 -16.63
C LYS A 85 0.91 -1.32 -15.72
N GLY A 86 1.98 -0.79 -16.31
CA GLY A 86 3.04 -0.12 -15.56
C GLY A 86 2.52 1.07 -14.73
N TYR A 87 1.59 1.85 -15.29
CA TYR A 87 1.00 2.98 -14.58
C TYR A 87 0.09 2.53 -13.44
N ARG A 88 -0.73 1.48 -13.67
CA ARG A 88 -1.55 0.88 -12.62
C ARG A 88 -0.70 0.33 -11.47
N TYR A 89 0.46 -0.25 -11.77
CA TYR A 89 1.41 -0.68 -10.75
C TYR A 89 1.98 0.48 -9.91
N GLU A 90 2.29 1.62 -10.53
CA GLU A 90 2.71 2.82 -9.79
C GLU A 90 1.62 3.34 -8.85
N LEU A 91 0.36 3.36 -9.29
CA LEU A 91 -0.80 3.73 -8.47
C LEU A 91 -0.98 2.74 -7.31
N PHE A 92 -0.82 1.44 -7.56
CA PHE A 92 -0.84 0.44 -6.50
C PHE A 92 0.27 0.68 -5.47
N CYS A 93 1.50 0.96 -5.90
CA CYS A 93 2.60 1.30 -5.00
C CYS A 93 2.29 2.50 -4.10
N LEU A 94 1.64 3.53 -4.65
CA LEU A 94 1.17 4.70 -3.89
C LEU A 94 0.18 4.29 -2.79
N THR A 95 -0.77 3.39 -3.08
CA THR A 95 -1.71 2.90 -2.06
C THR A 95 -1.05 2.04 -0.98
N LYS A 96 0.01 1.29 -1.32
CA LYS A 96 0.83 0.59 -0.32
C LYS A 96 1.54 1.56 0.61
N HIS A 97 2.09 2.65 0.05
CA HIS A 97 2.75 3.69 0.82
C HIS A 97 1.76 4.39 1.77
N ALA A 98 0.58 4.77 1.25
CA ALA A 98 -0.48 5.39 2.05
C ALA A 98 -1.20 4.42 3.00
N GLN A 99 -0.93 3.11 2.91
CA GLN A 99 -1.62 2.05 3.66
C GLN A 99 -3.14 2.12 3.50
N THR A 100 -3.61 2.40 2.29
CA THR A 100 -5.04 2.47 1.97
C THR A 100 -5.45 1.32 1.05
N PRO A 101 -6.68 0.81 1.14
CA PRO A 101 -7.21 -0.10 0.13
C PRO A 101 -7.21 0.55 -1.26
N HIS A 102 -7.15 -0.29 -2.29
CA HIS A 102 -7.30 0.11 -3.69
C HIS A 102 -8.33 -0.77 -4.36
N CYS A 103 -9.03 -0.20 -5.34
CA CYS A 103 -9.96 -0.92 -6.19
C CYS A 103 -9.79 -0.53 -7.65
N LEU A 104 -9.64 -1.52 -8.52
CA LEU A 104 -9.63 -1.33 -9.96
C LEU A 104 -11.01 -1.67 -10.54
N VAL A 105 -11.64 -0.70 -11.20
CA VAL A 105 -12.93 -0.83 -11.87
C VAL A 105 -12.69 -0.76 -13.38
N HIS A 106 -12.93 -1.88 -14.07
CA HIS A 106 -12.74 -1.98 -15.51
C HIS A 106 -14.08 -1.77 -16.23
N CYS A 107 -14.22 -0.64 -16.93
CA CYS A 107 -15.34 -0.36 -17.82
C CYS A 107 -15.08 -1.06 -19.16
N LEU A 108 -15.65 -2.25 -19.32
CA LEU A 108 -15.43 -3.12 -20.47
C LEU A 108 -16.43 -2.78 -21.58
N THR A 109 -15.90 -2.48 -22.76
CA THR A 109 -16.66 -2.14 -23.97
C THR A 109 -15.91 -2.64 -25.20
N SER A 110 -16.61 -2.88 -26.31
CA SER A 110 -15.92 -3.11 -27.58
C SER A 110 -15.25 -1.84 -28.12
N GLY A 111 -14.24 -2.00 -28.99
CA GLY A 111 -13.62 -0.87 -29.69
C GLY A 111 -14.61 -0.14 -30.60
N GLU A 112 -15.54 -0.88 -31.22
CA GLU A 112 -16.60 -0.35 -32.08
C GLU A 112 -17.56 0.56 -31.30
N GLU A 113 -18.07 0.09 -30.15
CA GLU A 113 -18.95 0.89 -29.29
C GLU A 113 -18.25 2.14 -28.78
N SER A 114 -17.01 2.01 -28.31
CA SER A 114 -16.21 3.15 -27.83
C SER A 114 -15.93 4.16 -28.95
N SER A 115 -15.69 3.71 -30.19
CA SER A 115 -15.51 4.58 -31.35
C SER A 115 -16.81 5.29 -31.72
N LEU A 116 -17.96 4.59 -31.68
CA LEU A 116 -19.26 5.19 -31.92
C LEU A 116 -19.58 6.26 -30.87
N TRP A 117 -19.34 5.98 -29.59
CA TRP A 117 -19.51 6.95 -28.51
C TRP A 117 -18.56 8.13 -28.63
N ASN A 118 -17.35 7.92 -29.15
CA ASN A 118 -16.44 9.02 -29.46
C ASN A 118 -17.02 9.94 -30.54
N LYS A 119 -17.57 9.39 -31.64
CA LYS A 119 -18.16 10.16 -32.75
C LYS A 119 -19.40 10.96 -32.35
N ASN A 120 -20.12 10.50 -31.33
CA ASN A 120 -21.33 11.16 -30.82
C ASN A 120 -21.05 12.28 -29.79
N ARG A 121 -19.79 12.54 -29.44
CA ARG A 121 -19.41 13.64 -28.53
C ARG A 121 -19.33 14.97 -29.29
N GLU A 122 -19.31 16.06 -28.53
CA GLU A 122 -18.94 17.38 -29.05
C GLU A 122 -17.56 17.33 -29.71
N ALA A 123 -17.40 17.98 -30.87
CA ALA A 123 -16.19 17.89 -31.70
C ALA A 123 -14.90 18.21 -30.92
N ALA A 124 -14.96 19.14 -29.96
CA ALA A 124 -13.83 19.53 -29.12
C ALA A 124 -13.43 18.46 -28.09
N GLU A 125 -14.33 17.53 -27.75
CA GLU A 125 -14.08 16.44 -26.79
C GLU A 125 -13.75 15.09 -27.46
N GLN A 126 -13.82 15.02 -28.79
CA GLN A 126 -13.54 13.80 -29.55
C GLN A 126 -12.04 13.51 -29.61
N TYR A 127 -11.68 12.24 -29.51
CA TYR A 127 -10.38 11.76 -29.99
C TYR A 127 -10.42 11.71 -31.52
N SER A 128 -9.35 12.10 -32.20
CA SER A 128 -9.19 11.78 -33.62
C SER A 128 -9.15 10.26 -33.79
N GLN A 129 -9.59 9.77 -34.95
CA GLN A 129 -9.68 8.33 -35.18
C GLN A 129 -8.31 7.64 -35.02
N ASP A 130 -7.24 8.23 -35.54
CA ASP A 130 -5.87 7.71 -35.39
C ASP A 130 -5.42 7.61 -33.92
N ILE A 131 -5.73 8.63 -33.11
CA ILE A 131 -5.39 8.64 -31.68
C ILE A 131 -6.21 7.60 -30.93
N PHE A 132 -7.50 7.50 -31.23
CA PHE A 132 -8.40 6.51 -30.64
C PHE A 132 -7.91 5.08 -30.91
N ASP A 133 -7.65 4.76 -32.18
CA ASP A 133 -7.19 3.43 -32.60
C ASP A 133 -5.84 3.09 -31.98
N GLY A 134 -4.91 4.06 -31.95
CA GLY A 134 -3.62 3.91 -31.28
C GLY A 134 -3.73 3.69 -29.77
N LEU A 135 -4.73 4.28 -29.09
CA LEU A 135 -4.98 4.04 -27.67
C LEU A 135 -5.60 2.66 -27.41
N VAL A 136 -6.54 2.22 -28.26
CA VAL A 136 -7.13 0.88 -28.19
C VAL A 136 -6.06 -0.20 -28.41
N GLN A 137 -5.16 -0.02 -29.39
CA GLN A 137 -4.08 -0.97 -29.66
C GLN A 137 -3.07 -1.07 -28.50
N ARG A 138 -2.80 0.03 -27.81
CA ARG A 138 -1.88 0.08 -26.66
C ARG A 138 -2.52 -0.33 -25.33
N PHE A 139 -3.84 -0.63 -25.30
CA PHE A 139 -4.54 -0.97 -24.08
C PHE A 139 -4.09 -2.32 -23.52
N GLU A 140 -3.55 -2.31 -22.32
CA GLU A 140 -3.16 -3.51 -21.57
C GLU A 140 -4.26 -3.85 -20.57
N ALA A 141 -5.11 -4.81 -20.92
CA ALA A 141 -6.24 -5.22 -20.08
C ALA A 141 -5.79 -5.64 -18.66
N PRO A 142 -6.55 -5.28 -17.61
CA PRO A 142 -6.30 -5.74 -16.24
C PRO A 142 -6.17 -7.27 -16.15
N ASP A 143 -5.12 -7.76 -15.47
CA ASP A 143 -4.85 -9.19 -15.35
C ASP A 143 -5.25 -9.73 -13.97
N SER A 144 -6.30 -10.54 -13.92
CA SER A 144 -6.85 -11.12 -12.69
C SER A 144 -5.89 -12.02 -11.92
N ARG A 145 -4.82 -12.53 -12.56
CA ARG A 145 -3.76 -13.33 -11.92
C ARG A 145 -2.86 -12.48 -11.03
N ASN A 146 -2.76 -11.17 -11.30
CA ASN A 146 -1.98 -10.25 -10.50
C ASN A 146 -2.88 -9.59 -9.47
N ARG A 147 -2.68 -9.89 -8.18
CA ARG A 147 -3.51 -9.30 -7.09
C ARG A 147 -3.61 -7.77 -7.14
N TRP A 148 -2.55 -7.10 -7.61
CA TRP A 148 -2.47 -5.65 -7.73
C TRP A 148 -3.09 -5.10 -9.02
N ASP A 149 -3.27 -5.93 -10.06
CA ASP A 149 -3.83 -5.55 -11.36
C ASP A 149 -5.21 -6.17 -11.62
N SER A 150 -5.72 -6.94 -10.66
CA SER A 150 -6.96 -7.68 -10.80
C SER A 150 -8.13 -6.69 -10.88
N PRO A 151 -8.94 -6.73 -11.95
CA PRO A 151 -10.13 -5.90 -12.04
C PRO A 151 -11.14 -6.42 -11.01
N LEU A 152 -11.20 -5.77 -9.84
CA LEU A 152 -12.10 -6.18 -8.77
C LEU A 152 -13.56 -6.12 -9.21
N PHE A 153 -13.85 -5.20 -10.12
CA PHE A 153 -15.15 -5.07 -10.78
C PHE A 153 -14.93 -4.85 -12.27
N THR A 154 -15.64 -5.63 -13.08
CA THR A 154 -15.79 -5.37 -14.51
C THR A 154 -17.22 -4.93 -14.75
N VAL A 155 -17.40 -3.77 -15.35
CA VAL A 155 -18.70 -3.14 -15.59
C VAL A 155 -18.91 -3.05 -17.08
N LEU A 156 -19.98 -3.67 -17.57
CA LEU A 156 -20.44 -3.57 -18.94
C LEU A 156 -21.31 -2.31 -19.12
N LYS A 157 -21.59 -1.98 -20.37
CA LYS A 157 -22.42 -0.84 -20.76
C LYS A 157 -23.78 -0.82 -20.05
N ASP A 158 -24.50 -1.94 -20.07
CA ASP A 158 -25.88 -2.04 -19.58
C ASP A 158 -25.96 -2.49 -18.11
N ASP A 159 -24.82 -2.66 -17.45
CA ASP A 159 -24.77 -3.08 -16.05
C ASP A 159 -25.22 -1.95 -15.11
N VAL A 160 -25.84 -2.34 -14.00
CA VAL A 160 -25.96 -1.46 -12.83
C VAL A 160 -24.58 -1.39 -12.15
N PRO A 161 -24.07 -0.20 -11.82
CA PRO A 161 -22.76 -0.07 -11.20
C PRO A 161 -22.76 -0.82 -9.85
N PRO A 162 -21.71 -1.58 -9.52
CA PRO A 162 -21.70 -2.41 -8.30
C PRO A 162 -21.36 -1.59 -7.04
N LEU A 163 -22.11 -0.52 -6.78
CA LEU A 163 -21.85 0.52 -5.77
C LEU A 163 -21.53 -0.05 -4.37
N GLU A 164 -22.43 -0.87 -3.84
CA GLU A 164 -22.26 -1.53 -2.53
C GLU A 164 -21.04 -2.46 -2.48
N ALA A 165 -20.79 -3.20 -3.57
CA ALA A 165 -19.65 -4.10 -3.60
C ALA A 165 -18.33 -3.32 -3.68
N VAL A 166 -18.30 -2.18 -4.38
CA VAL A 166 -17.17 -1.26 -4.34
C VAL A 166 -16.99 -0.72 -2.92
N SER A 167 -18.05 -0.27 -2.26
CA SER A 167 -18.03 0.16 -0.86
C SER A 167 -17.38 -0.90 0.06
N ASP A 168 -17.81 -2.16 -0.07
CA ASP A 168 -17.25 -3.28 0.68
C ASP A 168 -15.76 -3.52 0.39
N ALA A 169 -15.35 -3.43 -0.87
CA ALA A 169 -13.94 -3.57 -1.24
C ALA A 169 -13.05 -2.49 -0.62
N LEU A 170 -13.62 -1.31 -0.38
CA LEU A 170 -12.94 -0.13 0.14
C LEU A 170 -12.93 -0.08 1.68
N PHE A 171 -14.00 -0.52 2.33
CA PHE A 171 -14.18 -0.39 3.77
C PHE A 171 -13.91 -1.69 4.55
N LYS A 172 -14.19 -2.86 3.97
CA LYS A 172 -14.09 -4.15 4.66
C LYS A 172 -12.76 -4.89 4.40
N ARG A 173 -12.01 -4.52 3.36
CA ARG A 173 -10.74 -5.17 3.03
C ARG A 173 -9.56 -4.56 3.79
N LYS A 174 -8.66 -5.43 4.24
CA LYS A 174 -7.39 -5.01 4.86
C LYS A 174 -6.49 -4.33 3.82
N ALA A 175 -5.97 -3.15 4.17
CA ALA A 175 -5.02 -2.42 3.36
C ALA A 175 -3.74 -3.24 3.08
N PRO A 176 -3.10 -3.07 1.90
CA PRO A 176 -1.85 -3.75 1.60
C PRO A 176 -0.74 -3.28 2.56
N PRO A 177 0.15 -4.18 3.01
CA PRO A 177 1.24 -3.78 3.88
C PRO A 177 2.22 -2.87 3.11
N PRO A 178 2.75 -1.81 3.74
CA PRO A 178 3.74 -0.93 3.12
C PRO A 178 5.01 -1.72 2.76
N ASN A 179 5.73 -1.25 1.74
CA ASN A 179 7.04 -1.80 1.42
C ASN A 179 8.02 -1.47 2.56
N GLN A 180 8.70 -2.49 3.09
CA GLN A 180 9.62 -2.30 4.23
C GLN A 180 10.84 -1.43 3.86
N SER A 181 11.25 -1.41 2.58
CA SER A 181 12.37 -0.60 2.09
C SER A 181 12.09 0.90 2.04
N THR A 182 10.81 1.30 2.00
CA THR A 182 10.39 2.71 1.94
C THR A 182 9.87 3.21 3.28
N GLN A 183 9.91 2.39 4.33
CA GLN A 183 9.61 2.87 5.69
C GLN A 183 10.81 3.63 6.22
N SER A 184 10.60 4.89 6.61
CA SER A 184 11.57 5.62 7.41
C SER A 184 11.85 4.81 8.68
N GLN A 185 13.12 4.50 8.94
CA GLN A 185 13.47 3.89 10.22
C GLN A 185 12.99 4.83 11.33
N PRO A 186 12.31 4.31 12.37
CA PRO A 186 11.93 5.12 13.49
C PRO A 186 13.17 5.80 14.06
N LEU A 187 13.06 7.10 14.36
CA LEU A 187 14.17 7.90 14.89
C LEU A 187 14.63 7.30 16.23
N SER A 188 15.71 6.51 16.20
CA SER A 188 16.33 6.01 17.42
C SER A 188 17.37 7.02 17.92
N SER A 189 17.60 7.07 19.23
CA SER A 189 18.72 7.84 19.78
C SER A 189 20.03 7.38 19.13
N THR A 190 20.99 8.30 18.99
CA THR A 190 22.25 8.11 18.23
C THR A 190 23.03 6.86 18.65
N ASN A 191 22.86 6.40 19.90
CA ASN A 191 23.56 5.25 20.48
C ASN A 191 22.68 4.00 20.69
N PHE A 192 21.40 4.04 20.33
CA PHE A 192 20.45 2.96 20.65
C PHE A 192 20.92 1.58 20.18
N LEU A 193 21.39 1.47 18.94
CA LEU A 193 21.82 0.17 18.37
C LEU A 193 23.08 -0.37 19.07
N TYR A 194 24.00 0.51 19.44
CA TYR A 194 25.20 0.13 20.17
C TYR A 194 24.85 -0.35 21.58
N GLU A 195 24.00 0.39 22.30
CA GLU A 195 23.54 0.01 23.64
C GLU A 195 22.74 -1.29 23.63
N LEU A 196 21.85 -1.46 22.64
CA LEU A 196 21.08 -2.69 22.44
C LEU A 196 22.00 -3.90 22.22
N ASP A 197 23.00 -3.77 21.36
CA ASP A 197 23.92 -4.88 21.07
C ASP A 197 24.75 -5.25 22.32
N LYS A 198 25.31 -4.24 22.98
CA LYS A 198 26.11 -4.39 24.20
C LYS A 198 25.31 -5.03 25.34
N ILE A 199 24.14 -4.47 25.68
CA ILE A 199 23.30 -4.96 26.78
C ILE A 199 22.84 -6.40 26.51
N THR A 200 22.38 -6.71 25.29
CA THR A 200 21.93 -8.07 24.98
C THR A 200 23.09 -9.08 25.02
N GLN A 201 24.30 -8.68 24.63
CA GLN A 201 25.48 -9.53 24.74
C GLN A 201 25.89 -9.75 26.20
N ASP A 202 25.86 -8.72 27.04
CA ASP A 202 26.18 -8.80 28.46
C ASP A 202 25.20 -9.74 29.19
N VAL A 203 23.91 -9.66 28.86
CA VAL A 203 22.87 -10.58 29.34
C VAL A 203 23.19 -12.03 28.98
N LEU A 204 23.55 -12.30 27.71
CA LEU A 204 23.90 -13.66 27.28
C LEU A 204 25.14 -14.21 28.01
N MET A 205 26.16 -13.38 28.22
CA MET A 205 27.37 -13.77 28.94
C MET A 205 27.08 -14.05 30.42
N ALA A 206 26.21 -13.27 31.06
CA ALA A 206 25.75 -13.50 32.43
C ALA A 206 25.02 -14.84 32.55
N ILE A 207 24.10 -15.14 31.63
CA ILE A 207 23.40 -16.43 31.57
C ILE A 207 24.42 -17.57 31.41
N PHE A 208 25.34 -17.46 30.46
CA PHE A 208 26.36 -18.50 30.19
C PHE A 208 27.18 -18.86 31.42
N ASN A 209 27.66 -17.83 32.12
CA ASN A 209 28.48 -18.01 33.29
C ASN A 209 27.68 -18.65 34.42
N ALA A 210 26.42 -18.26 34.59
CA ALA A 210 25.51 -18.88 35.56
C ALA A 210 25.17 -20.34 35.21
N GLN A 211 25.13 -20.75 33.93
CA GLN A 211 24.85 -22.16 33.57
C GLN A 211 25.89 -23.14 34.14
N LYS A 212 27.11 -22.68 34.47
CA LYS A 212 28.16 -23.54 35.02
C LYS A 212 27.87 -23.99 36.47
N THR A 213 27.03 -23.25 37.19
CA THR A 213 26.79 -23.45 38.63
C THR A 213 25.32 -23.57 38.99
N SER A 214 24.40 -23.34 38.04
CA SER A 214 22.95 -23.32 38.29
C SER A 214 22.28 -24.64 37.87
N VAL A 215 21.18 -24.99 38.55
CA VAL A 215 20.33 -26.15 38.23
C VAL A 215 18.98 -25.69 37.65
N PRO A 216 18.36 -26.46 36.73
CA PRO A 216 17.08 -26.08 36.13
C PRO A 216 16.04 -25.67 37.17
N GLY A 217 15.46 -24.48 37.01
CA GLY A 217 14.55 -23.85 37.98
C GLY A 217 15.16 -22.70 38.78
N ASP A 218 16.49 -22.55 38.79
CA ASP A 218 17.15 -21.43 39.46
C ASP A 218 16.82 -20.09 38.80
N LEU A 219 16.76 -19.03 39.61
CA LEU A 219 16.52 -17.67 39.12
C LEU A 219 17.84 -16.90 38.97
N ILE A 220 18.26 -16.69 37.72
CA ILE A 220 19.51 -16.00 37.39
C ILE A 220 19.27 -14.49 37.40
N SER A 221 20.08 -13.78 38.18
CA SER A 221 20.09 -12.31 38.18
C SER A 221 21.00 -11.79 37.08
N VAL A 222 20.53 -10.81 36.32
CA VAL A 222 21.25 -10.26 35.16
C VAL A 222 21.55 -8.77 35.41
N PRO A 223 22.77 -8.28 35.10
CA PRO A 223 23.10 -6.88 35.26
C PRO A 223 22.14 -5.96 34.48
N GLY A 224 21.63 -4.92 35.14
CA GLY A 224 20.74 -3.94 34.52
C GLY A 224 19.28 -4.39 34.35
N ALA A 225 18.93 -5.62 34.74
CA ALA A 225 17.55 -6.10 34.80
C ALA A 225 17.08 -6.24 36.25
N THR A 226 15.85 -5.81 36.51
CA THR A 226 15.11 -6.12 37.75
C THR A 226 14.46 -7.49 37.68
N GLU A 227 14.17 -7.97 36.47
CA GLU A 227 13.64 -9.31 36.27
C GLU A 227 14.75 -10.36 36.25
N LYS A 228 14.41 -11.56 36.75
CA LYS A 228 15.30 -12.72 36.74
C LYS A 228 14.93 -13.66 35.61
N ILE A 229 15.93 -14.34 35.07
CA ILE A 229 15.72 -15.40 34.08
C ILE A 229 15.46 -16.71 34.83
N SER A 230 14.38 -17.40 34.47
CA SER A 230 14.16 -18.77 34.93
C SER A 230 15.11 -19.69 34.18
N PHE A 231 16.10 -20.24 34.87
CA PHE A 231 17.10 -21.08 34.24
C PHE A 231 16.47 -22.39 33.75
N MET A 232 16.67 -22.65 32.46
CA MET A 232 16.37 -23.91 31.80
C MET A 232 17.60 -24.34 30.99
N THR A 233 17.69 -25.61 30.61
CA THR A 233 18.77 -26.11 29.74
C THR A 233 18.62 -25.52 28.33
N ALA A 234 19.12 -24.31 28.13
CA ALA A 234 19.14 -23.62 26.84
C ALA A 234 20.54 -23.70 26.23
N ASN A 235 20.63 -24.09 24.95
CA ASN A 235 21.88 -24.11 24.22
C ASN A 235 22.27 -22.68 23.78
N MET A 236 23.57 -22.39 23.77
CA MET A 236 24.12 -21.13 23.27
C MET A 236 23.68 -20.76 21.84
N ALA A 237 23.46 -21.77 20.98
CA ALA A 237 22.93 -21.54 19.64
C ALA A 237 21.52 -20.92 19.65
N GLU A 238 20.68 -21.37 20.59
CA GLU A 238 19.30 -20.92 20.76
C GLU A 238 19.23 -19.51 21.37
N LEU A 239 20.04 -19.26 22.40
CA LEU A 239 20.18 -17.93 22.99
C LEU A 239 20.64 -16.88 21.97
N ARG A 240 21.59 -17.24 21.10
CA ARG A 240 22.02 -16.36 19.98
C ARG A 240 20.93 -16.17 18.93
N LYS A 241 20.10 -17.19 18.67
CA LYS A 241 18.94 -17.09 17.77
C LYS A 241 17.90 -16.11 18.34
N LEU A 242 17.52 -16.26 19.61
CA LEU A 242 16.59 -15.36 20.30
C LEU A 242 17.12 -13.93 20.36
N ARG A 243 18.42 -13.73 20.63
CA ARG A 243 19.07 -12.40 20.57
C ARG A 243 18.91 -11.76 19.19
N ARG A 244 19.20 -12.48 18.10
CA ARG A 244 19.05 -11.94 16.74
C ARG A 244 17.60 -11.53 16.43
N GLN A 245 16.63 -12.34 16.86
CA GLN A 245 15.21 -12.02 16.69
C GLN A 245 14.81 -10.78 17.48
N PHE A 246 15.23 -10.69 18.75
CA PHE A 246 14.97 -9.53 19.60
C PHE A 246 15.61 -8.25 19.03
N ILE A 247 16.85 -8.30 18.56
CA ILE A 247 17.51 -7.14 17.92
C ILE A 247 16.74 -6.68 16.68
N SER A 248 16.28 -7.62 15.84
CA SER A 248 15.48 -7.30 14.65
C SER A 248 14.15 -6.62 15.03
N TYR A 249 13.47 -7.15 16.06
CA TYR A 249 12.23 -6.58 16.58
C TYR A 249 12.44 -5.16 17.15
N SER A 250 13.46 -4.98 17.99
CA SER A 250 13.78 -3.70 18.63
C SER A 250 14.28 -2.64 17.64
N LYS A 251 14.84 -3.03 16.50
CA LYS A 251 15.13 -2.11 15.37
C LYS A 251 13.86 -1.54 14.75
N MET A 252 12.79 -2.33 14.67
CA MET A 252 11.49 -1.87 14.17
C MET A 252 10.68 -1.11 15.23
N HIS A 253 11.01 -1.30 16.51
CA HIS A 253 10.32 -0.69 17.65
C HIS A 253 11.34 -0.17 18.67
N PRO A 254 12.12 0.87 18.34
CA PRO A 254 13.15 1.39 19.24
C PRO A 254 12.52 1.96 20.50
N THR A 255 13.15 1.70 21.64
CA THR A 255 12.76 2.29 22.93
C THR A 255 13.66 3.47 23.24
N GLU A 256 13.08 4.58 23.70
CA GLU A 256 13.84 5.75 24.15
C GLU A 256 14.53 5.50 25.49
N LYS A 257 14.02 4.56 26.29
CA LYS A 257 14.52 4.24 27.63
C LYS A 257 15.50 3.06 27.56
N THR A 258 16.76 3.35 27.28
CA THR A 258 17.78 2.31 27.13
C THR A 258 18.00 1.47 28.39
N GLY A 259 17.75 2.03 29.58
CA GLY A 259 17.73 1.30 30.85
C GLY A 259 16.69 0.18 30.95
N GLN A 260 15.71 0.11 30.04
CA GLN A 260 14.71 -0.97 30.01
C GLN A 260 15.09 -2.14 29.08
N ILE A 261 16.13 -1.97 28.25
CA ILE A 261 16.52 -2.97 27.24
C ILE A 261 16.82 -4.33 27.89
N ALA A 262 17.53 -4.32 29.02
CA ALA A 262 17.87 -5.55 29.74
C ALA A 262 16.61 -6.29 30.21
N ASN A 263 15.67 -5.58 30.84
CA ASN A 263 14.39 -6.15 31.29
C ASN A 263 13.56 -6.68 30.12
N MET A 264 13.42 -5.91 29.03
CA MET A 264 12.69 -6.35 27.84
C MET A 264 13.29 -7.62 27.22
N PHE A 265 14.62 -7.71 27.20
CA PHE A 265 15.30 -8.87 26.66
C PHE A 265 15.15 -10.10 27.59
N VAL A 266 15.25 -9.92 28.90
CA VAL A 266 14.99 -10.97 29.91
C VAL A 266 13.56 -11.51 29.77
N GLN A 267 12.55 -10.64 29.66
CA GLN A 267 11.16 -11.04 29.41
C GLN A 267 11.00 -11.82 28.11
N TYR A 268 11.66 -11.37 27.03
CA TYR A 268 11.64 -12.03 25.74
C TYR A 268 12.27 -13.43 25.80
N LEU A 269 13.40 -13.56 26.50
CA LEU A 269 14.06 -14.85 26.71
C LEU A 269 13.18 -15.79 27.54
N ASN A 270 12.61 -15.34 28.66
CA ASN A 270 11.70 -16.15 29.47
C ASN A 270 10.54 -16.69 28.63
N LYS A 271 9.90 -15.86 27.80
CA LYS A 271 8.82 -16.30 26.90
C LYS A 271 9.28 -17.21 25.76
N GLY A 272 10.50 -17.02 25.25
CA GLY A 272 11.03 -17.76 24.11
C GLY A 272 11.72 -19.08 24.47
N LEU A 273 12.00 -19.30 25.76
CA LEU A 273 12.60 -20.52 26.30
C LEU A 273 11.57 -21.47 26.94
N HIS A 274 10.29 -21.09 26.92
CA HIS A 274 9.15 -21.94 27.33
C HIS A 274 8.55 -22.67 26.12
#